data_AF-A0A224Z0H0-F1
#
_entry.id   AF-A0A224Z0H0-F1
#
_cell.length_a   1.000
_cell.length_b   1.000
_cell.length_c   1.000
_cell.angle_alpha   90.00
_cell.angle_beta   90.00
_cell.angle_gamma   90.00
#
_symmetry.space_group_name_H-M   'P 1'
#
loop_
_entity.id
_entity.type
_entity.pdbx_description
1 polymer ?
#
loop_
_entity_poly.entity_id
_entity_poly.type
_entity_poly.pdbx_seq_one_letter_code
_entity_poly.pdbx_strand_id
1 'polypeptide(L)'
;MKPSTRTACFMVFLATLLFVERTLATEFQFHTPQLSEPVSTPSVHPDDGRDDRPWENCTNLLETIAEATSMFELCALMNAKPFTMCMNCAEMYGSGIGIFYQLTTNTTDPASRLCRHQFFSSTKVSIVDKTFTHIQDLWTSASCDGCFQNPVVGQGNHTVRNETLMFNKKLDAMNKCINQSESQSQNMTDLCVTCEQPYRDLNNFYDSLVQKSKDGNICFDMVDAMNATRFLWSSHLCSVHHYQNTPSIVVAGIVGILVILFYAGAATIINPLNTELVQPKRLLRRRSRYGSASPGNSSPRAMRS
;
A
#
# COMPACT_ATOMS: atom_id res chain seq x y z
N MET A 1 9.83 3.20 52.48
CA MET A 1 10.30 2.43 51.31
C MET A 1 10.00 3.21 50.05
N LYS A 2 11.03 3.64 49.29
CA LYS A 2 10.87 4.27 47.98
C LYS A 2 10.71 3.18 46.92
N PRO A 3 9.74 3.26 45.99
CA PRO A 3 9.60 2.28 44.92
C PRO A 3 10.74 2.46 43.91
N SER A 4 11.27 1.32 43.46
CA SER A 4 12.40 1.21 42.52
C SER A 4 11.98 1.59 41.10
N THR A 5 12.80 2.41 40.45
CA THR A 5 12.60 2.96 39.10
C THR A 5 12.49 1.88 38.01
N ARG A 6 12.85 0.63 38.30
CA ARG A 6 12.73 -0.51 37.39
C ARG A 6 11.29 -1.00 37.19
N THR A 7 10.40 -0.76 38.16
CA THR A 7 9.00 -1.24 38.08
C THR A 7 8.12 -0.34 37.23
N ALA A 8 8.51 0.93 37.04
CA ALA A 8 7.76 1.90 36.23
C ALA A 8 7.89 1.64 34.72
N CYS A 9 9.07 1.25 34.22
CA CYS A 9 9.28 0.95 32.79
C CYS A 9 8.50 -0.30 32.32
N PHE A 10 8.38 -1.32 33.16
CA PHE A 10 7.66 -2.55 32.81
C PHE A 10 6.15 -2.34 32.69
N MET A 11 5.58 -1.44 33.49
CA MET A 11 4.14 -1.13 33.46
C MET A 11 3.75 -0.28 32.23
N VAL A 12 4.65 0.57 31.73
CA VAL A 12 4.41 1.36 30.51
C VAL A 12 4.43 0.48 29.27
N PHE A 13 5.30 -0.54 29.20
CA PHE A 13 5.39 -1.46 28.05
C PHE A 13 4.17 -2.40 27.94
N LEU A 14 3.62 -2.84 29.07
CA LEU A 14 2.40 -3.66 29.12
C LEU A 14 1.13 -2.87 28.75
N ALA A 15 1.07 -1.58 29.12
CA ALA A 15 -0.06 -0.72 28.77
C ALA A 15 -0.13 -0.40 27.27
N THR A 16 1.01 -0.33 26.58
CA THR A 16 1.05 -0.10 25.12
C THR A 16 0.68 -1.34 24.30
N LEU A 17 0.92 -2.55 24.81
CA LEU A 17 0.56 -3.80 24.11
C LEU A 17 -0.94 -4.09 24.17
N LEU A 18 -1.62 -3.73 25.25
CA LEU A 18 -3.08 -3.96 25.41
C LEU A 18 -3.96 -2.94 24.66
N PHE A 19 -3.40 -1.82 24.23
CA PHE A 19 -4.13 -0.80 23.44
C PHE A 19 -4.13 -1.09 21.93
N VAL A 20 -3.23 -1.94 21.43
CA VAL A 20 -3.13 -2.28 20.00
C VAL A 20 -4.11 -3.40 19.59
N GLU A 21 -4.53 -4.25 20.53
CA GLU A 21 -5.46 -5.38 20.26
C GLU A 21 -6.95 -5.01 20.18
N ARG A 22 -7.36 -3.77 20.53
CA ARG A 22 -8.80 -3.41 20.66
C ARG A 22 -9.40 -2.55 19.54
N THR A 23 -8.69 -2.27 18.46
CA THR A 23 -9.18 -1.38 17.37
C THR A 23 -9.45 -2.06 16.03
N LEU A 24 -9.61 -3.39 15.98
CA LEU A 24 -9.96 -4.13 14.75
C LEU A 24 -11.14 -5.07 15.01
N ALA A 25 -12.32 -4.50 15.23
CA ALA A 25 -13.58 -5.25 15.19
C ALA A 25 -14.76 -4.29 14.99
N THR A 26 -15.01 -3.93 13.73
CA THR A 26 -16.34 -3.47 13.30
C THR A 26 -16.59 -4.01 11.89
N GLU A 27 -17.34 -5.11 11.85
CA GLU A 27 -17.94 -5.66 10.63
C GLU A 27 -18.99 -4.69 10.09
N PHE A 28 -18.93 -4.44 8.78
CA PHE A 28 -19.94 -3.66 8.05
C PHE A 28 -20.75 -4.64 7.20
N GLN A 29 -21.98 -4.95 7.62
CA GLN A 29 -22.91 -5.76 6.85
C GLN A 29 -23.51 -4.92 5.72
N PHE A 30 -23.22 -5.27 4.48
CA PHE A 30 -23.90 -4.73 3.30
C PHE A 30 -25.07 -5.64 2.92
N HIS A 31 -26.29 -5.10 2.97
CA HIS A 31 -27.45 -5.73 2.38
C HIS A 31 -27.44 -5.51 0.86
N THR A 32 -27.46 -6.62 0.12
CA THR A 32 -27.66 -6.68 -1.33
C THR A 32 -29.11 -6.36 -1.71
N PRO A 33 -29.37 -5.38 -2.58
CA PRO A 33 -30.65 -5.27 -3.28
C PRO A 33 -30.64 -6.19 -4.51
N GLN A 34 -31.74 -6.90 -4.73
CA GLN A 34 -31.94 -7.75 -5.89
C GLN A 34 -32.03 -6.96 -7.19
N LEU A 35 -31.34 -7.45 -8.22
CA LEU A 35 -31.39 -6.97 -9.60
C LEU A 35 -32.57 -7.64 -10.32
N SER A 36 -33.55 -6.85 -10.73
CA SER A 36 -34.66 -7.27 -11.59
C SER A 36 -34.28 -7.26 -13.08
N GLU A 37 -35.00 -8.09 -13.83
CA GLU A 37 -34.84 -8.56 -15.21
C GLU A 37 -34.55 -7.53 -16.34
N PRO A 38 -33.99 -8.00 -17.48
CA PRO A 38 -33.67 -7.15 -18.63
C PRO A 38 -34.89 -6.71 -19.44
N VAL A 39 -34.85 -5.43 -19.86
CA VAL A 39 -35.77 -4.81 -20.80
C VAL A 39 -35.46 -5.27 -22.23
N SER A 40 -36.48 -5.75 -22.93
CA SER A 40 -36.44 -6.22 -24.31
C SER A 40 -36.27 -5.11 -25.35
N THR A 41 -35.33 -5.30 -26.28
CA THR A 41 -35.04 -4.47 -27.46
C THR A 41 -36.07 -4.70 -28.59
N PRO A 42 -36.53 -3.66 -29.33
CA PRO A 42 -37.29 -3.85 -30.55
C PRO A 42 -36.36 -4.05 -31.77
N SER A 43 -36.70 -5.03 -32.60
CA SER A 43 -36.08 -5.34 -33.90
C SER A 43 -36.48 -4.34 -34.99
N VAL A 44 -35.50 -3.84 -35.76
CA VAL A 44 -35.73 -3.07 -37.00
C VAL A 44 -35.10 -3.80 -38.19
N HIS A 45 -35.89 -3.94 -39.27
CA HIS A 45 -35.53 -4.57 -40.55
C HIS A 45 -34.68 -3.64 -41.43
N PRO A 46 -33.85 -4.18 -42.35
CA PRO A 46 -32.88 -3.42 -43.14
C PRO A 46 -33.40 -3.07 -44.56
N ASP A 47 -33.14 -1.84 -45.02
CA ASP A 47 -33.07 -1.44 -46.44
C ASP A 47 -32.18 -0.19 -46.51
N ASP A 48 -30.92 -0.32 -46.94
CA ASP A 48 -30.37 -0.12 -48.30
C ASP A 48 -29.68 1.25 -48.42
N GLY A 49 -28.45 1.22 -48.94
CA GLY A 49 -27.57 2.38 -49.10
C GLY A 49 -26.23 2.22 -48.39
N ARG A 50 -25.21 1.82 -49.14
CA ARG A 50 -23.81 1.87 -48.72
C ARG A 50 -23.39 3.32 -48.56
N ASP A 51 -23.44 3.79 -47.32
CA ASP A 51 -23.18 5.16 -46.91
C ASP A 51 -21.95 5.15 -46.00
N ASP A 52 -20.82 5.65 -46.50
CA ASP A 52 -19.58 5.79 -45.74
C ASP A 52 -19.66 6.96 -44.72
N ARG A 53 -20.84 7.20 -44.13
CA ARG A 53 -21.01 8.07 -42.96
C ARG A 53 -20.73 7.23 -41.71
N PRO A 54 -19.87 7.69 -40.76
CA PRO A 54 -19.57 6.92 -39.56
C PRO A 54 -20.82 6.60 -38.74
N TRP A 55 -21.83 7.49 -38.77
CA TRP A 55 -23.15 7.30 -38.15
C TRP A 55 -24.22 8.03 -38.97
N GLU A 56 -25.38 7.39 -39.20
CA GLU A 56 -26.49 7.97 -39.97
C GLU A 56 -27.23 9.10 -39.22
N ASN A 57 -27.24 9.05 -37.88
CA ASN A 57 -27.83 10.06 -37.00
C ASN A 57 -27.22 9.99 -35.59
N CYS A 58 -27.51 10.99 -34.75
CA CYS A 58 -26.96 11.03 -33.39
C CYS A 58 -27.51 9.94 -32.46
N THR A 59 -28.70 9.39 -32.72
CA THR A 59 -29.24 8.27 -31.93
C THR A 59 -28.38 7.02 -32.10
N ASN A 60 -28.04 6.66 -33.35
CA ASN A 60 -27.18 5.51 -33.64
C ASN A 60 -25.77 5.69 -33.04
N LEU A 61 -25.23 6.91 -33.09
CA LEU A 61 -23.98 7.25 -32.42
C LEU A 61 -24.10 7.09 -30.90
N LEU A 62 -25.20 7.55 -30.29
CA LEU A 62 -25.40 7.40 -28.85
C LEU A 62 -25.49 5.93 -28.43
N GLU A 63 -26.15 5.09 -29.22
CA GLU A 63 -26.18 3.64 -29.02
C GLU A 63 -24.78 3.03 -29.12
N THR A 64 -23.99 3.45 -30.12
CA THR A 64 -22.60 3.00 -30.28
C THR A 64 -21.72 3.43 -29.10
N ILE A 65 -21.89 4.65 -28.60
CA ILE A 65 -21.20 5.15 -27.40
C ILE A 65 -21.60 4.30 -26.19
N ALA A 66 -22.90 4.06 -26.00
CA ALA A 66 -23.41 3.26 -24.88
C ALA A 66 -22.86 1.83 -24.90
N GLU A 67 -22.84 1.19 -26.07
CA GLU A 67 -22.29 -0.14 -26.26
C GLU A 67 -20.78 -0.16 -25.96
N ALA A 68 -19.98 0.66 -26.63
CA ALA A 68 -18.52 0.67 -26.46
C ALA A 68 -18.10 0.99 -25.02
N THR A 69 -18.76 1.96 -24.39
CA THR A 69 -18.47 2.34 -22.99
C THR A 69 -18.87 1.24 -22.02
N SER A 70 -20.05 0.62 -22.19
CA SER A 70 -20.50 -0.49 -21.34
C SER A 70 -19.61 -1.73 -21.45
N MET A 71 -19.09 -2.04 -22.65
CA MET A 71 -18.15 -3.14 -22.85
C MET A 71 -16.83 -2.91 -22.12
N PHE A 72 -16.27 -1.70 -22.21
CA PHE A 72 -15.07 -1.33 -21.47
C PHE A 72 -15.28 -1.45 -19.96
N GLU A 73 -16.36 -0.88 -19.43
CA GLU A 73 -16.71 -0.94 -18.00
C GLU A 73 -16.85 -2.39 -17.52
N LEU A 74 -17.59 -3.21 -18.26
CA LEU A 74 -17.73 -4.63 -17.96
C LEU A 74 -16.36 -5.32 -17.91
N CYS A 75 -15.49 -5.07 -18.91
CA CYS A 75 -14.15 -5.63 -18.90
C CYS A 75 -13.33 -5.16 -17.69
N ALA A 76 -13.37 -3.86 -17.38
CA ALA A 76 -12.62 -3.29 -16.28
C ALA A 76 -13.03 -3.91 -14.93
N LEU A 77 -14.33 -4.06 -14.70
CA LEU A 77 -14.86 -4.69 -13.50
C LEU A 77 -14.45 -6.18 -13.40
N MET A 78 -14.51 -6.91 -14.51
CA MET A 78 -14.13 -8.34 -14.53
C MET A 78 -12.62 -8.55 -14.37
N ASN A 79 -11.80 -7.52 -14.63
CA ASN A 79 -10.34 -7.56 -14.53
C ASN A 79 -9.81 -6.69 -13.37
N ALA A 80 -10.66 -6.39 -12.37
CA ALA A 80 -10.28 -5.56 -11.22
C ALA A 80 -9.44 -6.33 -10.19
N LYS A 81 -9.63 -7.65 -10.06
CA LYS A 81 -8.88 -8.51 -9.13
C LYS A 81 -8.68 -9.95 -9.67
N PRO A 82 -7.43 -10.42 -9.85
CA PRO A 82 -6.19 -9.63 -9.88
C PRO A 82 -6.27 -8.52 -10.96
N PHE A 83 -5.58 -7.40 -10.77
CA PHE A 83 -5.71 -6.29 -11.70
C PHE A 83 -5.02 -6.59 -13.03
N THR A 84 -5.81 -6.77 -14.09
CA THR A 84 -5.33 -7.06 -15.47
C THR A 84 -6.08 -6.24 -16.53
N MET A 85 -6.66 -5.12 -16.11
CA MET A 85 -7.51 -4.28 -16.96
C MET A 85 -6.72 -3.72 -18.15
N CYS A 86 -5.49 -3.24 -17.95
CA CYS A 86 -4.78 -2.53 -19.00
C CYS A 86 -4.53 -3.43 -20.22
N MET A 87 -4.11 -4.67 -19.98
CA MET A 87 -3.82 -5.63 -21.03
C MET A 87 -5.08 -6.26 -21.63
N ASN A 88 -6.09 -6.60 -20.81
CA ASN A 88 -7.27 -7.33 -21.28
C ASN A 88 -8.36 -6.42 -21.86
N CYS A 89 -8.38 -5.13 -21.49
CA CYS A 89 -9.41 -4.18 -21.91
C CYS A 89 -8.93 -3.14 -22.93
N ALA A 90 -7.71 -3.28 -23.44
CA ALA A 90 -7.10 -2.31 -24.36
C ALA A 90 -7.92 -2.07 -25.63
N GLU A 91 -8.46 -3.13 -26.25
CA GLU A 91 -9.27 -3.02 -27.46
C GLU A 91 -10.56 -2.24 -27.22
N MET A 92 -11.28 -2.55 -26.13
CA MET A 92 -12.50 -1.85 -25.75
C MET A 92 -12.23 -0.39 -25.39
N TYR A 93 -11.15 -0.12 -24.65
CA TYR A 93 -10.71 1.24 -24.37
C TYR A 93 -10.40 2.00 -25.66
N GLY A 94 -9.62 1.40 -26.57
CA GLY A 94 -9.27 1.98 -27.87
C GLY A 94 -10.50 2.30 -28.71
N SER A 95 -11.47 1.39 -28.77
CA SER A 95 -12.75 1.60 -29.45
C SER A 95 -13.55 2.76 -28.84
N GLY A 96 -13.73 2.77 -27.51
CA GLY A 96 -14.46 3.83 -26.80
C GLY A 96 -13.81 5.20 -26.96
N ILE A 97 -12.51 5.32 -26.66
CA ILE A 97 -11.78 6.60 -26.75
C ILE A 97 -11.62 7.05 -28.21
N GLY A 98 -11.59 6.13 -29.16
CA GLY A 98 -11.56 6.41 -30.59
C GLY A 98 -12.79 7.19 -31.06
N ILE A 99 -13.99 6.81 -30.57
CA ILE A 99 -15.24 7.53 -30.87
C ILE A 99 -15.15 8.96 -30.33
N PHE A 100 -14.69 9.14 -29.10
CA PHE A 100 -14.52 10.46 -28.49
C PHE A 100 -13.54 11.34 -29.28
N TYR A 101 -12.40 10.77 -29.68
CA TYR A 101 -11.41 11.49 -30.48
C TYR A 101 -12.00 11.93 -31.82
N GLN A 102 -12.74 11.06 -32.51
CA GLN A 102 -13.41 11.41 -33.76
C GLN A 102 -14.43 12.55 -33.56
N LEU A 103 -15.26 12.49 -32.51
CA LEU A 103 -16.28 13.52 -32.23
C LEU A 103 -15.69 14.88 -31.89
N THR A 104 -14.53 14.91 -31.23
CA THR A 104 -13.90 16.14 -30.78
C THR A 104 -12.99 16.76 -31.85
N THR A 105 -12.36 15.95 -32.70
CA THR A 105 -11.38 16.42 -33.68
C THR A 105 -11.93 16.53 -35.10
N ASN A 106 -12.90 15.70 -35.51
CA ASN A 106 -13.46 15.74 -36.85
C ASN A 106 -14.58 16.80 -36.95
N THR A 107 -14.18 18.06 -37.09
CA THR A 107 -15.11 19.19 -37.20
C THR A 107 -15.59 19.44 -38.63
N THR A 108 -15.04 18.72 -39.60
CA THR A 108 -15.33 18.90 -41.04
C THR A 108 -16.63 18.24 -41.47
N ASP A 109 -17.04 17.16 -40.80
CA ASP A 109 -18.30 16.49 -41.07
C ASP A 109 -19.49 17.22 -40.40
N PRO A 110 -20.49 17.70 -41.17
CA PRO A 110 -21.67 18.37 -40.62
C PRO A 110 -22.44 17.53 -39.60
N ALA A 111 -22.49 16.21 -39.78
CA ALA A 111 -23.20 15.29 -38.88
C ALA A 111 -22.49 15.18 -37.53
N SER A 112 -21.17 14.94 -37.54
CA SER A 112 -20.31 14.92 -36.34
C SER A 112 -20.40 16.24 -35.56
N ARG A 113 -20.42 17.39 -36.24
CA ARG A 113 -20.58 18.71 -35.58
C ARG A 113 -21.94 18.85 -34.90
N LEU A 114 -23.01 18.35 -35.51
CA LEU A 114 -24.36 18.41 -34.97
C LEU A 114 -24.49 17.55 -33.70
N CYS A 115 -24.01 16.30 -33.75
CA CYS A 115 -24.03 15.43 -32.58
C CYS A 115 -23.12 15.92 -31.46
N ARG A 116 -21.95 16.48 -31.81
CA ARG A 116 -21.06 17.14 -30.83
C ARG A 116 -21.78 18.29 -30.13
N HIS A 117 -22.49 19.15 -30.87
CA HIS A 117 -23.26 20.20 -30.22
C HIS A 117 -24.35 19.60 -29.32
N GLN A 118 -25.11 18.60 -29.80
CA GLN A 118 -26.20 17.99 -29.03
C GLN A 118 -25.72 17.31 -27.73
N PHE A 119 -24.59 16.60 -27.75
CA PHE A 119 -24.10 15.87 -26.58
C PHE A 119 -23.32 16.75 -25.61
N PHE A 120 -22.57 17.73 -26.09
CA PHE A 120 -21.62 18.49 -25.26
C PHE A 120 -22.09 19.92 -24.90
N SER A 121 -23.18 20.44 -25.47
CA SER A 121 -23.64 21.84 -25.22
C SER A 121 -24.52 22.03 -23.97
N SER A 122 -24.77 20.98 -23.17
CA SER A 122 -25.62 21.08 -21.98
C SER A 122 -24.99 21.97 -20.90
N THR A 123 -25.74 22.96 -20.42
CA THR A 123 -25.27 23.97 -19.44
C THR A 123 -25.17 23.46 -18.01
N LYS A 124 -25.71 22.26 -17.69
CA LYS A 124 -25.68 21.69 -16.34
C LYS A 124 -24.84 20.41 -16.25
N VAL A 125 -25.08 19.47 -17.15
CA VAL A 125 -24.39 18.16 -17.18
C VAL A 125 -24.41 17.63 -18.61
N SER A 126 -23.24 17.28 -19.14
CA SER A 126 -23.10 16.41 -20.30
C SER A 126 -22.79 14.99 -19.82
N ILE A 127 -23.71 14.05 -20.05
CA ILE A 127 -23.51 12.65 -19.65
C ILE A 127 -22.41 12.02 -20.50
N VAL A 128 -22.47 12.23 -21.82
CA VAL A 128 -21.51 11.67 -22.78
C VAL A 128 -20.08 12.11 -22.46
N ASP A 129 -19.87 13.40 -22.19
CA ASP A 129 -18.56 13.95 -21.80
C ASP A 129 -18.04 13.30 -20.52
N LYS A 130 -18.87 13.25 -19.48
CA LYS A 130 -18.51 12.64 -18.19
C LYS A 130 -18.19 11.16 -18.32
N THR A 131 -18.91 10.42 -19.15
CA THR A 131 -18.64 9.00 -19.40
C THR A 131 -17.27 8.82 -20.06
N PHE A 132 -16.93 9.61 -21.08
CA PHE A 132 -15.62 9.52 -21.71
C PHE A 132 -14.49 9.94 -20.79
N THR A 133 -14.68 11.02 -20.01
CA THR A 133 -13.71 11.41 -18.98
C THR A 133 -13.52 10.30 -17.95
N HIS A 134 -14.59 9.64 -17.53
CA HIS A 134 -14.49 8.53 -16.58
C HIS A 134 -13.64 7.36 -17.10
N ILE A 135 -13.90 6.92 -18.33
CA ILE A 135 -13.12 5.85 -18.97
C ILE A 135 -11.64 6.25 -19.14
N GLN A 136 -11.40 7.50 -19.56
CA GLN A 136 -10.05 8.04 -19.69
C GLN A 136 -9.34 8.11 -18.32
N ASP A 137 -10.04 8.52 -17.27
CA ASP A 137 -9.53 8.59 -15.91
C ASP A 137 -9.19 7.19 -15.36
N LEU A 138 -10.03 6.18 -15.60
CA LEU A 138 -9.73 4.80 -15.24
C LEU A 138 -8.43 4.31 -15.91
N TRP A 139 -8.26 4.57 -17.21
CA TRP A 139 -7.07 4.17 -17.96
C TRP A 139 -5.80 4.89 -17.51
N THR A 140 -5.88 6.21 -17.35
CA THR A 140 -4.72 7.05 -17.02
C THR A 140 -4.31 6.93 -15.56
N SER A 141 -5.26 6.78 -14.62
CA SER A 141 -4.97 6.54 -13.20
C SER A 141 -4.24 5.21 -12.98
N ALA A 142 -4.56 4.20 -13.79
CA ALA A 142 -3.85 2.92 -13.83
C ALA A 142 -2.58 2.95 -14.68
N SER A 143 -2.14 4.12 -15.19
CA SER A 143 -0.94 4.26 -16.02
C SER A 143 -0.87 3.21 -17.16
N CYS A 144 -2.02 2.88 -17.76
CA CYS A 144 -2.13 1.77 -18.69
C CYS A 144 -1.32 1.99 -19.98
N ASP A 145 -1.07 3.25 -20.36
CA ASP A 145 -0.17 3.57 -21.47
C ASP A 145 1.25 3.03 -21.26
N GLY A 146 1.68 2.86 -19.99
CA GLY A 146 2.95 2.23 -19.64
C GLY A 146 3.06 0.76 -20.07
N CYS A 147 1.95 0.10 -20.39
CA CYS A 147 1.92 -1.28 -20.88
C CYS A 147 2.23 -1.40 -22.38
N PHE A 148 2.10 -0.30 -23.15
CA PHE A 148 2.12 -0.29 -24.61
C PHE A 148 3.28 0.53 -25.18
N GLN A 149 3.60 0.28 -26.45
CA GLN A 149 4.63 1.04 -27.17
C GLN A 149 4.15 2.45 -27.55
N ASN A 150 2.87 2.58 -27.90
CA ASN A 150 2.20 3.81 -28.27
C ASN A 150 0.87 3.92 -27.51
N PRO A 151 0.33 5.13 -27.30
CA PRO A 151 -0.99 5.31 -26.70
C PRO A 151 -2.06 4.52 -27.45
N VAL A 152 -2.99 3.94 -26.69
CA VAL A 152 -4.09 3.13 -27.22
C VAL A 152 -5.18 4.06 -27.74
N VAL A 153 -5.39 4.07 -29.06
CA VAL A 153 -6.41 4.89 -29.73
C VAL A 153 -7.04 4.10 -30.87
N GLY A 154 -8.38 4.13 -30.96
CA GLY A 154 -9.14 3.54 -32.05
C GLY A 154 -9.18 2.01 -32.05
N GLN A 155 -9.84 1.44 -33.07
CA GLN A 155 -9.80 0.00 -33.34
C GLN A 155 -8.50 -0.33 -34.07
N GLY A 156 -7.62 -1.11 -33.44
CA GLY A 156 -6.36 -1.50 -34.05
C GLY A 156 -5.54 -2.45 -33.17
N ASN A 157 -4.51 -3.04 -33.76
CA ASN A 157 -3.61 -3.90 -33.00
C ASN A 157 -2.65 -3.04 -32.15
N HIS A 158 -2.91 -2.96 -30.86
CA HIS A 158 -2.08 -2.23 -29.91
C HIS A 158 -0.82 -3.05 -29.59
N THR A 159 0.35 -2.49 -29.89
CA THR A 159 1.61 -3.21 -29.67
C THR A 159 2.02 -3.10 -28.20
N VAL A 160 2.02 -4.25 -27.52
CA VAL A 160 2.48 -4.38 -26.14
C VAL A 160 3.98 -4.09 -26.07
N ARG A 161 4.39 -3.35 -25.04
CA ARG A 161 5.79 -3.01 -24.81
C ARG A 161 6.61 -4.27 -24.46
N ASN A 162 7.85 -4.34 -24.94
CA ASN A 162 8.74 -5.50 -24.71
C ASN A 162 8.96 -5.77 -23.21
N GLU A 163 9.07 -4.71 -22.40
CA GLU A 163 9.18 -4.80 -20.94
C GLU A 163 7.97 -5.52 -20.32
N THR A 164 6.75 -5.25 -20.80
CA THR A 164 5.51 -5.90 -20.35
C THR A 164 5.51 -7.38 -20.68
N LEU A 165 5.89 -7.74 -21.91
CA LEU A 165 6.00 -9.15 -22.32
C LEU A 165 7.02 -9.90 -21.47
N MET A 166 8.18 -9.28 -21.21
CA MET A 166 9.23 -9.87 -20.39
C MET A 166 8.82 -10.01 -18.92
N PHE A 167 8.10 -9.01 -18.37
CA PHE A 167 7.53 -9.08 -17.02
C PHE A 167 6.57 -10.27 -16.91
N ASN A 168 5.59 -10.35 -17.81
CA ASN A 168 4.58 -11.41 -17.80
C ASN A 168 5.20 -12.80 -17.92
N LYS A 169 6.25 -12.95 -18.75
CA LYS A 169 7.00 -14.21 -18.86
C LYS A 169 7.69 -14.59 -17.54
N LYS A 170 8.29 -13.63 -16.83
CA LYS A 170 8.94 -13.87 -15.53
C LYS A 170 7.92 -14.15 -14.44
N LEU A 171 6.79 -13.46 -14.47
CA LEU A 171 5.66 -13.69 -13.56
C LEU A 171 5.07 -15.10 -13.75
N ASP A 172 4.86 -15.54 -15.00
CA ASP A 172 4.40 -16.89 -15.31
C ASP A 172 5.37 -17.96 -14.78
N ALA A 173 6.68 -17.76 -14.96
CA ALA A 173 7.70 -18.65 -14.41
C ALA A 173 7.64 -18.74 -12.87
N MET A 174 7.43 -17.61 -12.20
CA MET A 174 7.27 -17.56 -10.74
C MET A 174 5.99 -18.29 -10.28
N ASN A 175 4.84 -17.97 -10.88
CA ASN A 175 3.56 -18.61 -10.56
C ASN A 175 3.59 -20.11 -10.82
N LYS A 176 4.22 -20.54 -11.92
CA LYS A 176 4.41 -21.95 -12.23
C LYS A 176 5.25 -22.65 -11.14
N CYS A 177 6.30 -22.01 -10.66
CA CYS A 177 7.10 -22.56 -9.57
C CYS A 177 6.28 -22.70 -8.28
N ILE A 178 5.52 -21.68 -7.90
CA ILE A 178 4.64 -21.73 -6.72
C ILE A 178 3.66 -22.90 -6.83
N ASN A 179 2.91 -22.98 -7.94
CA ASN A 179 1.91 -24.04 -8.14
C ASN A 179 2.55 -25.45 -8.11
N GLN A 180 3.76 -25.59 -8.66
CA GLN A 180 4.51 -26.85 -8.59
C GLN A 180 4.97 -27.18 -7.17
N SER A 181 5.50 -26.20 -6.44
CA SER A 181 5.96 -26.40 -5.06
C SER A 181 4.81 -26.71 -4.10
N GLU A 182 3.66 -26.05 -4.25
CA GLU A 182 2.46 -26.32 -3.44
C GLU A 182 1.85 -27.70 -3.73
N SER A 183 1.91 -28.16 -4.98
CA SER A 183 1.41 -29.50 -5.33
C SER A 183 2.33 -30.63 -4.89
N GLN A 184 3.64 -30.38 -4.77
CA GLN A 184 4.65 -31.39 -4.43
C GLN A 184 4.99 -31.43 -2.95
N SER A 185 4.84 -30.31 -2.23
CA SER A 185 5.25 -30.18 -0.83
C SER A 185 4.04 -29.87 0.07
N GLN A 186 3.88 -30.63 1.16
CA GLN A 186 2.99 -30.25 2.26
C GLN A 186 3.65 -29.22 3.21
N ASN A 187 4.91 -28.84 2.96
CA ASN A 187 5.73 -28.03 3.85
C ASN A 187 6.16 -26.70 3.20
N MET A 188 5.82 -25.59 3.84
CA MET A 188 6.05 -24.22 3.33
C MET A 188 7.52 -23.84 3.09
N THR A 189 8.46 -24.47 3.78
CA THR A 189 9.90 -24.15 3.70
C THR A 189 10.52 -24.52 2.34
N ASP A 190 9.90 -25.44 1.61
CA ASP A 190 10.39 -25.93 0.32
C ASP A 190 10.13 -24.92 -0.82
N LEU A 191 9.06 -24.13 -0.72
CA LEU A 191 8.70 -23.10 -1.69
C LEU A 191 9.77 -22.01 -1.78
N CYS A 192 10.24 -21.49 -0.65
CA CYS A 192 11.20 -20.40 -0.62
C CYS A 192 12.53 -20.79 -1.28
N VAL A 193 12.99 -22.02 -1.03
CA VAL A 193 14.24 -22.54 -1.59
C VAL A 193 14.07 -22.87 -3.07
N THR A 194 12.97 -23.52 -3.42
CA THR A 194 12.71 -23.97 -4.80
C THR A 194 12.44 -22.79 -5.75
N CYS A 195 11.71 -21.79 -5.28
CA CYS A 195 11.28 -20.64 -6.10
C CYS A 195 12.13 -19.38 -5.90
N GLU A 196 13.27 -19.47 -5.20
CA GLU A 196 14.17 -18.32 -4.98
C GLU A 196 14.63 -17.67 -6.29
N GLN A 197 15.07 -18.47 -7.26
CA GLN A 197 15.58 -17.95 -8.52
C GLN A 197 14.48 -17.28 -9.37
N PRO A 198 13.32 -17.93 -9.66
CA PRO A 198 12.20 -17.26 -10.32
C PRO A 198 11.77 -15.96 -9.63
N TYR A 199 11.72 -15.94 -8.30
CA TYR A 199 11.39 -14.74 -7.55
C TYR A 199 12.42 -13.63 -7.74
N ARG A 200 13.72 -13.92 -7.56
CA ARG A 200 14.80 -12.94 -7.76
C ARG A 200 14.82 -12.40 -9.19
N ASP A 201 14.64 -13.26 -10.18
CA ASP A 201 14.60 -12.89 -11.59
C ASP A 201 13.46 -11.94 -11.92
N LEU A 202 12.29 -12.14 -11.32
CA LEU A 202 11.13 -11.27 -11.45
C LEU A 202 11.35 -9.95 -10.69
N ASN A 203 11.76 -10.02 -9.41
CA ASN A 203 11.96 -8.87 -8.56
C ASN A 203 13.03 -7.92 -9.11
N ASN A 204 14.18 -8.45 -9.50
CA ASN A 204 15.28 -7.65 -10.07
C ASN A 204 14.86 -6.99 -11.40
N PHE A 205 14.09 -7.71 -12.22
CA PHE A 205 13.57 -7.14 -13.46
C PHE A 205 12.61 -5.98 -13.17
N TYR A 206 11.65 -6.17 -12.27
CA TYR A 206 10.73 -5.11 -11.84
C TYR A 206 11.47 -3.91 -11.26
N ASP A 207 12.43 -4.12 -10.37
CA ASP A 207 13.23 -3.03 -9.78
C ASP A 207 14.02 -2.26 -10.86
N SER A 208 14.50 -2.96 -11.90
CA SER A 208 15.14 -2.31 -13.05
C SER A 208 14.17 -1.46 -13.88
N LEU A 209 12.89 -1.85 -13.97
CA LEU A 209 11.85 -1.06 -14.62
C LEU A 209 11.54 0.20 -13.81
N VAL A 210 11.41 0.06 -12.49
CA VAL A 210 11.19 1.18 -11.57
C VAL A 210 12.33 2.20 -11.67
N GLN A 211 13.59 1.74 -11.70
CA GLN A 211 14.74 2.63 -11.82
C GLN A 211 14.80 3.37 -13.17
N LYS A 212 14.37 2.73 -14.26
CA LYS A 212 14.33 3.33 -15.60
C LYS A 212 13.16 4.30 -15.77
N SER A 213 12.04 4.05 -15.09
CA SER A 213 10.84 4.88 -15.16
C SER A 213 11.01 6.15 -14.32
N LYS A 214 11.48 7.22 -14.94
CA LYS A 214 11.65 8.53 -14.27
C LYS A 214 10.31 9.21 -13.94
N ASP A 215 9.28 8.91 -14.72
CA ASP A 215 7.97 9.57 -14.63
C ASP A 215 6.94 8.73 -13.87
N GLY A 216 7.34 7.57 -13.34
CA GLY A 216 6.44 6.64 -12.64
C GLY A 216 5.42 5.95 -13.55
N ASN A 217 5.51 6.12 -14.86
CA ASN A 217 4.61 5.51 -15.85
C ASN A 217 4.96 4.01 -16.04
N ILE A 218 4.64 3.22 -15.02
CA ILE A 218 4.76 1.76 -15.03
C ILE A 218 3.34 1.20 -15.13
N CYS A 219 3.16 0.26 -16.05
CA CYS A 219 1.92 -0.47 -16.23
C CYS A 219 1.38 -1.00 -14.89
N PHE A 220 0.17 -0.59 -14.48
CA PHE A 220 -0.35 -0.97 -13.17
C PHE A 220 -0.68 -2.46 -13.05
N ASP A 221 -0.98 -3.16 -14.16
CA ASP A 221 -1.06 -4.64 -14.18
C ASP A 221 0.24 -5.28 -13.61
N MET A 222 1.41 -4.71 -13.92
CA MET A 222 2.68 -5.19 -13.36
C MET A 222 2.84 -4.82 -11.89
N VAL A 223 2.38 -3.63 -11.50
CA VAL A 223 2.48 -3.14 -10.12
C VAL A 223 1.63 -4.00 -9.18
N ASP A 224 0.35 -4.26 -9.53
CA ASP A 224 -0.55 -5.10 -8.73
C ASP A 224 -0.02 -6.53 -8.66
N ALA A 225 0.41 -7.12 -9.78
CA ALA A 225 1.00 -8.46 -9.82
C ALA A 225 2.29 -8.58 -8.97
N MET A 226 3.19 -7.59 -9.04
CA MET A 226 4.42 -7.60 -8.23
C MET A 226 4.10 -7.40 -6.75
N ASN A 227 3.14 -6.55 -6.40
CA ASN A 227 2.71 -6.36 -5.01
C ASN A 227 2.10 -7.64 -4.44
N ALA A 228 1.23 -8.31 -5.20
CA ALA A 228 0.68 -9.61 -4.81
C ALA A 228 1.79 -10.66 -4.64
N THR A 229 2.75 -10.72 -5.56
CA THR A 229 3.89 -11.64 -5.49
C THR A 229 4.77 -11.38 -4.27
N ARG A 230 5.08 -10.11 -3.96
CA ARG A 230 5.86 -9.73 -2.77
C ARG A 230 5.13 -10.04 -1.49
N PHE A 231 3.82 -9.82 -1.45
CA PHE A 231 2.97 -10.18 -0.31
C PHE A 231 2.96 -11.69 -0.08
N LEU A 232 2.78 -12.50 -1.13
CA LEU A 232 2.83 -13.95 -1.02
C LEU A 232 4.21 -14.41 -0.53
N TRP A 233 5.29 -13.89 -1.12
CA TRP A 233 6.66 -14.21 -0.74
C TRP A 233 6.96 -13.91 0.75
N SER A 234 6.52 -12.76 1.25
CA SER A 234 6.70 -12.40 2.65
C SER A 234 5.79 -13.21 3.58
N SER A 235 4.55 -13.51 3.14
CA SER A 235 3.60 -14.33 3.89
C SER A 235 4.14 -15.75 4.15
N HIS A 236 4.94 -16.30 3.24
CA HIS A 236 5.61 -17.58 3.42
C HIS A 236 6.95 -17.50 4.20
N LEU A 237 7.27 -16.35 4.81
CA LEU A 237 8.53 -16.11 5.51
C LEU A 237 9.78 -16.32 4.62
N CYS A 238 9.62 -16.23 3.30
CA CYS A 238 10.73 -16.37 2.36
C CYS A 238 11.65 -15.13 2.33
N SER A 239 11.25 -14.04 2.98
CA SER A 239 12.12 -12.90 3.24
C SER A 239 13.15 -13.27 4.30
N VAL A 240 14.20 -13.98 3.90
CA VAL A 240 15.43 -14.04 4.69
C VAL A 240 16.02 -12.64 4.64
N HIS A 241 15.79 -11.84 5.69
CA HIS A 241 16.67 -10.72 5.95
C HIS A 241 18.07 -11.32 6.07
N HIS A 242 18.90 -11.15 5.05
CA HIS A 242 20.34 -11.24 5.28
C HIS A 242 20.62 -10.26 6.40
N TYR A 243 20.81 -10.80 7.61
CA TYR A 243 21.13 -10.05 8.82
C TYR A 243 22.56 -9.54 8.67
N GLN A 244 22.78 -8.65 7.72
CA GLN A 244 23.98 -7.85 7.57
C GLN A 244 23.81 -6.53 8.32
N ASN A 245 23.05 -6.54 9.41
CA ASN A 245 23.03 -5.47 10.40
C ASN A 245 24.19 -5.60 11.39
N THR A 246 25.03 -6.63 11.26
CA THR A 246 26.28 -6.80 12.03
C THR A 246 27.11 -5.52 12.10
N PRO A 247 27.44 -4.83 10.99
CA PRO A 247 28.14 -3.54 11.07
C PRO A 247 27.37 -2.48 11.88
N SER A 248 26.06 -2.36 11.69
CA SER A 248 25.23 -1.38 12.40
C SER A 248 25.16 -1.64 13.91
N ILE A 249 25.04 -2.91 14.32
CA ILE A 249 25.01 -3.33 15.73
C ILE A 249 26.38 -3.14 16.38
N VAL A 250 27.45 -3.45 15.67
CA VAL A 250 28.83 -3.24 16.14
C VAL A 250 29.09 -1.75 16.36
N VAL A 251 28.72 -0.89 15.41
CA VAL A 251 28.87 0.57 15.54
C VAL A 251 28.03 1.10 16.71
N ALA A 252 26.77 0.68 16.84
CA ALA A 252 25.92 1.07 17.96
C ALA A 252 26.49 0.61 19.31
N GLY A 253 27.05 -0.59 19.37
CA GLY A 253 27.72 -1.13 20.56
C GLY A 253 28.95 -0.32 20.97
N ILE A 254 29.81 0.04 20.02
CA ILE A 254 31.00 0.87 20.28
C ILE A 254 30.58 2.24 20.82
N VAL A 255 29.64 2.91 20.16
CA VAL A 255 29.13 4.21 20.60
C VAL A 255 28.53 4.13 22.00
N GLY A 256 27.74 3.08 22.29
CA GLY A 256 27.15 2.85 23.60
C GLY A 256 28.21 2.64 24.70
N ILE A 257 29.25 1.85 24.41
CA ILE A 257 30.36 1.64 25.35
C ILE A 257 31.11 2.94 25.63
N LEU A 258 31.38 3.75 24.60
CA LEU A 258 32.05 5.04 24.75
C LEU A 258 31.27 5.99 25.66
N VAL A 259 29.95 6.04 25.53
CA VAL A 259 29.08 6.84 26.43
C VAL A 259 29.17 6.34 27.87
N ILE A 260 29.12 5.02 28.09
CA ILE A 260 29.24 4.44 29.44
C ILE A 260 30.61 4.77 30.06
N LEU A 261 31.70 4.60 29.30
CA LEU A 261 33.05 4.91 29.75
C LEU A 261 33.23 6.39 30.06
N PHE A 262 32.64 7.28 29.26
CA PHE A 262 32.65 8.72 29.50
C PHE A 262 32.00 9.07 30.84
N TYR A 263 30.79 8.58 31.10
CA TYR A 263 30.10 8.85 32.37
C TYR A 263 30.74 8.15 33.58
N ALA A 264 31.28 6.96 33.40
CA ALA A 264 32.03 6.27 34.45
C ALA A 264 33.31 7.03 34.83
N GLY A 265 34.06 7.49 33.83
CA GLY A 265 35.23 8.35 34.03
C GLY A 265 34.87 9.69 34.66
N ALA A 266 33.79 10.31 34.22
CA ALA A 266 33.29 11.53 34.86
C ALA A 266 32.91 11.28 36.32
N ALA A 267 32.23 10.17 36.66
CA ALA A 267 31.87 9.84 38.03
C ALA A 267 33.09 9.59 38.94
N THR A 268 34.14 8.92 38.42
CA THR A 268 35.36 8.68 39.21
C THR A 268 36.19 9.95 39.42
N ILE A 269 36.23 10.85 38.43
CA ILE A 269 36.94 12.13 38.50
C ILE A 269 36.17 13.18 39.31
N ILE A 270 34.84 13.19 39.20
CA ILE A 270 33.95 14.17 39.86
C ILE A 270 33.62 13.75 41.29
N ASN A 271 33.86 12.49 41.71
CA ASN A 271 33.89 12.14 43.14
C ASN A 271 34.94 13.03 43.81
N PRO A 272 34.53 14.11 44.50
CA PRO A 272 35.49 15.03 45.06
C PRO A 272 36.19 14.26 46.18
N LEU A 273 37.52 14.33 46.21
CA LEU A 273 38.30 14.17 47.44
C LEU A 273 37.43 14.69 48.59
N ASN A 274 37.15 13.84 49.58
CA ASN A 274 36.40 14.16 50.80
C ASN A 274 36.73 15.58 51.27
N THR A 275 35.97 16.56 50.79
CA THR A 275 36.07 17.92 51.27
C THR A 275 35.25 17.86 52.52
N GLU A 276 35.94 17.64 53.65
CA GLU A 276 35.34 17.89 54.96
C GLU A 276 34.67 19.24 54.87
N LEU A 277 33.35 19.23 54.82
CA LEU A 277 32.54 20.42 54.91
C LEU A 277 32.81 20.99 56.30
N VAL A 278 33.65 22.02 56.38
CA VAL A 278 33.95 22.73 57.63
C VAL A 278 32.61 23.13 58.26
N GLN A 279 32.22 22.43 59.33
CA GLN A 279 30.95 22.73 60.00
C GLN A 279 31.04 24.10 60.67
N PRO A 280 30.10 25.02 60.40
CA PRO A 280 30.09 26.30 61.07
C PRO A 280 29.79 26.10 62.57
N LYS A 281 30.62 26.71 63.43
CA LYS A 281 30.63 26.65 64.92
C LYS A 281 29.27 26.88 65.63
N ARG A 282 28.20 27.25 64.89
CA ARG A 282 26.88 27.57 65.43
C ARG A 282 26.10 26.35 65.95
N LEU A 283 26.39 25.13 65.48
CA LEU A 283 25.66 23.92 65.88
C LEU A 283 26.09 23.35 67.26
N LEU A 284 27.33 23.61 67.71
CA LEU A 284 27.81 23.10 69.01
C LEU A 284 27.15 23.80 70.21
N ARG A 285 26.70 25.06 70.06
CA ARG A 285 26.11 25.84 71.17
C ARG A 285 24.71 25.38 71.59
N ARG A 286 24.01 24.61 70.74
CA ARG A 286 22.64 24.14 71.01
C ARG A 286 22.59 22.86 71.85
N ARG A 287 23.66 22.05 71.88
CA ARG A 287 23.70 20.76 72.57
C ARG A 287 23.93 20.85 74.09
N SER A 288 24.52 21.94 74.57
CA SER A 288 24.75 22.16 76.00
C SER A 288 23.48 22.48 76.80
N ARG A 289 22.37 22.86 76.15
CA ARG A 289 21.19 23.39 76.85
C ARG A 289 20.11 22.36 77.22
N TYR A 290 20.27 21.09 76.84
CA TYR A 290 19.22 20.07 76.96
C TYR A 290 19.61 18.79 77.74
N GLY A 291 20.78 18.74 78.37
CA GLY A 291 21.26 17.56 79.09
C GLY A 291 21.15 17.66 80.62
N SER A 292 19.94 17.58 81.18
CA SER A 292 19.70 17.19 82.58
C SER A 292 18.21 16.95 82.85
N ALA A 293 17.74 15.74 82.56
CA ALA A 293 16.54 15.18 83.19
C ALA A 293 16.72 13.65 83.29
N SER A 294 16.77 13.15 84.53
CA SER A 294 16.97 11.75 84.91
C SER A 294 15.63 10.97 84.93
N PRO A 295 15.57 9.69 84.53
CA PRO A 295 14.36 8.87 84.68
C PRO A 295 14.43 7.95 85.92
N GLY A 296 13.35 7.91 86.70
CA GLY A 296 13.14 7.00 87.83
C GLY A 296 12.33 5.75 87.47
N ASN A 297 12.75 4.62 88.06
CA ASN A 297 12.04 3.42 88.60
C ASN A 297 10.63 3.05 88.08
N SER A 298 10.21 1.78 87.98
CA SER A 298 10.61 0.53 88.66
C SER A 298 9.83 -0.67 88.06
N SER A 299 10.38 -1.89 88.19
CA SER A 299 9.78 -3.18 87.80
C SER A 299 9.38 -4.01 89.04
N PRO A 300 8.35 -4.88 89.03
CA PRO A 300 7.96 -5.70 90.18
C PRO A 300 8.63 -7.08 90.21
N ARG A 301 8.95 -7.54 91.42
CA ARG A 301 9.60 -8.82 91.76
C ARG A 301 8.55 -9.82 92.26
N ALA A 302 8.53 -11.03 91.71
CA ALA A 302 7.79 -12.18 92.24
C ALA A 302 8.70 -13.05 93.12
N MET A 303 8.08 -13.68 94.12
CA MET A 303 8.65 -14.35 95.29
C MET A 303 8.33 -15.85 95.22
N ARG A 304 9.26 -16.75 95.60
CA ARG A 304 8.96 -17.97 96.39
C ARG A 304 10.18 -18.76 96.84
N SER A 305 10.10 -19.11 98.14
CA SER A 305 10.75 -20.12 99.00
C SER A 305 12.22 -20.45 98.80
#